data_AF-A0A2D8LEH5-F1
#
_entry.id   AF-A0A2D8LEH5-F1
#
_cell.length_a   1.000
_cell.length_b   1.000
_cell.length_c   1.000
_cell.angle_alpha   90.00
_cell.angle_beta   90.00
_cell.angle_gamma   90.00
#
_symmetry.space_group_name_H-M   'P 1'
#
loop_
_entity.id
_entity.type
_entity.pdbx_description
1 polymer ?
#
loop_
_entity_poly.entity_id
_entity_poly.type
_entity_poly.pdbx_seq_one_letter_code
_entity_poly.pdbx_strand_id
1 'polypeptide(L)'
;MNLTKTTGWLLVIGIIGSMAFGLSNATASADWSSNAALLTALSTDVDWTKLSFILSAIGQIVIVIGIVGMRDAMSGGVGHKYASMAIWFLAIGATTNLIWSAMMGLTGDQWSTKTTAEAMAVAAAGAGNAEAAQAAAAGAAISAGIAVSALATALAIGAASNLSTFVGVALLGIGLTMQKSLHMILAALITILGIVGIALSIIDSRSTLMFIPWVGTFVILLIIGLGTLGVPVLKKLA
;
A
#
# COMPACT_ATOMS: atom_id res chain seq x y z
N MET A 1 1.08 -17.44 -25.35
CA MET A 1 0.96 -16.01 -24.97
C MET A 1 2.36 -15.42 -24.92
N ASN A 2 2.62 -14.25 -25.50
CA ASN A 2 3.97 -13.69 -25.56
C ASN A 2 4.35 -13.15 -24.17
N LEU A 3 5.37 -13.74 -23.52
CA LEU A 3 5.69 -13.53 -22.10
C LEU A 3 5.89 -12.03 -21.76
N THR A 4 6.48 -11.29 -22.70
CA THR A 4 6.70 -9.84 -22.61
C THR A 4 5.40 -9.03 -22.56
N LYS A 5 4.37 -9.43 -23.32
CA LYS A 5 3.07 -8.77 -23.30
C LYS A 5 2.31 -9.05 -21.99
N THR A 6 2.44 -10.26 -21.45
CA THR A 6 1.84 -10.63 -20.17
C THR A 6 2.43 -9.79 -19.03
N THR A 7 3.75 -9.67 -18.98
CA THR A 7 4.47 -8.83 -18.01
C THR A 7 4.00 -7.38 -18.03
N GLY A 8 3.92 -6.78 -19.24
CA GLY A 8 3.49 -5.40 -19.38
C GLY A 8 2.06 -5.16 -18.91
N TRP A 9 1.12 -6.05 -19.24
CA TRP A 9 -0.25 -5.94 -18.77
C TRP A 9 -0.37 -6.09 -17.25
N LEU A 10 0.36 -7.01 -16.64
CA LEU A 10 0.35 -7.21 -15.19
C LEU A 10 0.85 -5.96 -14.45
N LEU A 11 1.92 -5.32 -14.93
CA LEU A 11 2.41 -4.08 -14.35
C LEU A 11 1.39 -2.96 -14.49
N VAL A 12 0.81 -2.75 -15.68
CA VAL A 12 -0.15 -1.68 -15.93
C VAL A 12 -1.43 -1.85 -15.09
N ILE A 13 -2.03 -3.04 -15.13
CA ILE A 13 -3.28 -3.33 -14.41
C ILE A 13 -3.03 -3.29 -12.90
N GLY A 14 -1.93 -3.87 -12.43
CA GLY A 14 -1.57 -3.87 -11.02
C GLY A 14 -1.40 -2.45 -10.47
N ILE A 15 -0.72 -1.56 -11.20
CA ILE A 15 -0.49 -0.17 -10.77
C ILE A 15 -1.79 0.63 -10.79
N ILE A 16 -2.53 0.59 -11.90
CA ILE A 16 -3.80 1.32 -12.01
C ILE A 16 -4.78 0.85 -10.95
N GLY A 17 -4.91 -0.46 -10.76
CA GLY A 17 -5.75 -1.02 -9.70
C GLY A 17 -5.30 -0.56 -8.30
N SER A 18 -4.01 -0.67 -8.00
CA SER A 18 -3.47 -0.27 -6.69
C SER A 18 -3.76 1.19 -6.37
N MET A 19 -3.54 2.10 -7.33
CA MET A 19 -3.74 3.53 -7.15
C MET A 19 -5.21 3.92 -7.13
N ALA A 20 -6.03 3.37 -8.04
CA ALA A 20 -7.45 3.66 -8.12
C ALA A 20 -8.16 3.28 -6.82
N PHE A 21 -7.92 2.07 -6.30
CA PHE A 21 -8.55 1.61 -5.05
C PHE A 21 -7.90 2.19 -3.79
N GLY A 22 -6.60 2.51 -3.83
CA GLY A 22 -5.90 3.14 -2.72
C GLY A 22 -6.35 4.59 -2.48
N LEU A 23 -6.71 5.31 -3.54
CA LEU A 23 -7.10 6.73 -3.47
C LEU A 23 -8.63 6.96 -3.50
N SER A 24 -9.43 5.90 -3.62
CA SER A 24 -10.90 6.02 -3.76
C SER A 24 -11.66 6.15 -2.44
N ASN A 25 -10.99 6.17 -1.29
CA ASN A 25 -11.65 6.20 0.02
C ASN A 25 -11.31 7.49 0.79
N ALA A 26 -12.01 7.74 1.89
CA ALA A 26 -11.87 8.96 2.69
C ALA A 26 -10.47 9.15 3.32
N THR A 27 -9.66 8.08 3.41
CA THR A 27 -8.29 8.16 3.94
C THR A 27 -7.33 8.85 2.98
N ALA A 28 -7.67 8.96 1.69
CA ALA A 28 -6.84 9.60 0.69
C ALA A 28 -6.63 11.11 0.96
N SER A 29 -7.62 11.77 1.57
CA SER A 29 -7.58 13.18 1.97
C SER A 29 -7.37 13.38 3.47
N ALA A 30 -7.25 12.30 4.24
CA ALA A 30 -7.08 12.38 5.69
C ALA A 30 -5.68 12.86 6.05
N ASP A 31 -5.56 13.56 7.18
CA ASP A 31 -4.27 13.87 7.76
C ASP A 31 -3.67 12.62 8.42
N TRP A 32 -2.70 12.02 7.75
CA TRP A 32 -2.00 10.82 8.21
C TRP A 32 -1.12 11.05 9.43
N SER A 33 -0.86 12.30 9.83
CA SER A 33 -0.18 12.61 11.09
C SER A 33 -1.12 12.56 12.30
N SER A 34 -2.43 12.74 12.09
CA SER A 34 -3.44 12.77 13.14
C SER A 34 -4.21 11.45 13.25
N ASN A 35 -4.07 10.77 14.40
CA ASN A 35 -4.84 9.55 14.67
C ASN A 35 -6.35 9.83 14.66
N ALA A 36 -6.78 11.00 15.16
CA ALA A 36 -8.19 11.37 15.19
C ALA A 36 -8.77 11.56 13.78
N ALA A 37 -8.03 12.22 12.89
CA ALA A 37 -8.44 12.40 11.50
C ALA A 37 -8.52 11.05 10.76
N LEU A 38 -7.52 10.20 10.96
CA LEU A 38 -7.46 8.88 10.34
C LEU A 38 -8.60 7.96 10.82
N LEU A 39 -8.87 7.91 12.13
CA LEU A 39 -9.97 7.12 12.69
C LEU A 39 -11.33 7.57 12.16
N THR A 40 -11.53 8.88 12.03
CA THR A 40 -12.76 9.46 11.47
C THR A 40 -12.92 9.09 9.99
N ALA A 41 -11.84 9.20 9.20
CA ALA A 41 -11.86 8.83 7.79
C ALA A 41 -12.15 7.34 7.59
N LEU A 42 -11.53 6.48 8.41
CA LEU A 42 -11.74 5.02 8.37
C LEU A 42 -13.17 4.61 8.72
N SER A 43 -13.89 5.39 9.53
CA SER A 43 -15.26 5.09 9.94
C SER A 43 -16.34 5.74 9.08
N THR A 44 -15.99 6.58 8.10
CA THR A 44 -16.97 7.32 7.28
C THR A 44 -17.76 6.35 6.38
N ASP A 45 -17.05 5.53 5.61
CA ASP A 45 -17.62 4.46 4.76
C ASP A 45 -16.80 3.18 4.99
N VAL A 46 -17.14 2.46 6.07
CA VAL A 46 -16.37 1.30 6.52
C VAL A 46 -16.29 0.21 5.45
N ASP A 47 -17.41 -0.12 4.80
CA ASP A 47 -17.48 -1.20 3.81
C ASP A 47 -16.61 -0.91 2.59
N TRP A 48 -16.71 0.31 2.06
CA TRP A 48 -15.89 0.72 0.93
C TRP A 48 -14.41 0.84 1.30
N THR A 49 -14.11 1.39 2.47
CA THR A 49 -12.73 1.54 2.96
C THR A 49 -12.04 0.18 3.12
N LYS A 50 -12.73 -0.80 3.71
CA LYS A 50 -12.25 -2.19 3.81
C LYS A 50 -11.97 -2.79 2.42
N LEU A 51 -12.96 -2.68 1.52
CA LEU A 51 -12.85 -3.26 0.19
C LEU A 51 -11.73 -2.61 -0.62
N SER A 52 -11.63 -1.28 -0.61
CA SER A 52 -10.66 -0.55 -1.43
C SER A 52 -9.22 -0.80 -0.98
N PHE A 53 -8.97 -0.93 0.33
CA PHE A 53 -7.64 -1.31 0.81
C PHE A 53 -7.25 -2.73 0.41
N ILE A 54 -8.16 -3.71 0.53
CA ILE A 54 -7.91 -5.09 0.10
C ILE A 54 -7.63 -5.16 -1.40
N LEU A 55 -8.44 -4.48 -2.21
CA LEU A 55 -8.24 -4.44 -3.67
C LEU A 55 -6.93 -3.74 -4.04
N SER A 56 -6.54 -2.69 -3.31
CA SER A 56 -5.25 -2.02 -3.51
C SER A 56 -4.08 -2.96 -3.20
N ALA A 57 -4.14 -3.72 -2.10
CA ALA A 57 -3.13 -4.71 -1.74
C ALA A 57 -3.02 -5.84 -2.76
N ILE A 58 -4.15 -6.32 -3.31
CA ILE A 58 -4.16 -7.31 -4.40
C ILE A 58 -3.49 -6.73 -5.65
N GLY A 59 -3.75 -5.45 -5.98
CA GLY A 59 -3.07 -4.75 -7.06
C GLY A 59 -1.55 -4.82 -6.92
N GLN A 60 -1.02 -4.64 -5.71
CA GLN A 60 0.42 -4.73 -5.46
C GLN A 60 0.96 -6.15 -5.67
N ILE A 61 0.21 -7.19 -5.30
CA ILE A 61 0.60 -8.58 -5.59
C ILE A 61 0.69 -8.81 -7.11
N VAL A 62 -0.25 -8.27 -7.89
CA VAL A 62 -0.21 -8.36 -9.36
C VAL A 62 1.02 -7.66 -9.93
N ILE A 63 1.44 -6.52 -9.36
CA ILE A 63 2.70 -5.84 -9.73
C ILE A 63 3.90 -6.77 -9.50
N VAL A 64 3.98 -7.43 -8.34
CA VAL A 64 5.07 -8.37 -8.03
C VAL A 64 5.14 -9.49 -9.06
N ILE A 65 3.99 -10.04 -9.47
CA ILE A 65 3.94 -11.08 -10.53
C ILE A 65 4.44 -10.52 -11.86
N GLY A 66 4.10 -9.27 -12.21
CA GLY A 66 4.67 -8.58 -13.38
C GLY A 66 6.20 -8.48 -13.30
N ILE A 67 6.75 -8.17 -12.12
CA ILE A 67 8.20 -8.05 -11.90
C ILE A 67 8.92 -9.39 -12.08
N VAL A 68 8.27 -10.52 -11.76
CA VAL A 68 8.81 -11.87 -12.07
C VAL A 68 9.10 -12.03 -13.56
N GLY A 69 8.20 -11.57 -14.41
CA GLY A 69 8.41 -11.59 -15.85
C GLY A 69 9.58 -10.70 -16.31
N MET A 70 9.86 -9.59 -15.62
CA MET A 70 11.05 -8.77 -15.87
C MET A 70 12.33 -9.49 -15.43
N ARG A 71 12.33 -10.16 -14.28
CA ARG A 71 13.46 -10.99 -13.83
C ARG A 71 13.80 -12.07 -14.86
N ASP A 72 12.78 -12.73 -15.41
CA ASP A 72 12.97 -13.80 -16.38
C ASP A 72 13.51 -13.26 -17.71
N ALA A 73 13.08 -12.06 -18.14
CA ALA A 73 13.68 -11.35 -19.27
C ALA A 73 15.16 -10.99 -19.03
N MET A 74 15.61 -10.98 -17.79
CA MET A 74 17.00 -10.72 -17.40
C MET A 74 17.87 -11.98 -17.27
N SER A 75 17.32 -13.18 -17.51
CA SER A 75 18.02 -14.46 -17.34
C SER A 75 19.36 -14.48 -18.09
N GLY A 76 20.43 -14.93 -17.42
CA GLY A 76 21.78 -14.96 -17.96
C GLY A 76 22.59 -13.66 -17.77
N GLY A 77 21.95 -12.57 -17.33
CA GLY A 77 22.62 -11.31 -16.97
C GLY A 77 22.92 -11.17 -15.48
N VAL A 78 23.84 -10.27 -15.14
CA VAL A 78 24.19 -9.94 -13.74
C VAL A 78 23.03 -9.32 -12.96
N GLY A 79 22.11 -8.62 -13.64
CA GLY A 79 20.92 -8.00 -13.03
C GLY A 79 19.87 -9.00 -12.54
N HIS A 80 19.88 -10.24 -13.06
CA HIS A 80 18.93 -11.29 -12.68
C HIS A 80 18.97 -11.63 -11.19
N LYS A 81 20.16 -11.65 -10.57
CA LYS A 81 20.32 -11.97 -9.14
C LYS A 81 19.67 -10.90 -8.26
N TYR A 82 19.90 -9.63 -8.58
CA TYR A 82 19.32 -8.50 -7.86
C TYR A 82 17.81 -8.43 -8.03
N ALA A 83 17.30 -8.68 -9.24
CA ALA A 83 15.86 -8.75 -9.49
C ALA A 83 15.20 -9.92 -8.76
N SER A 84 15.88 -11.07 -8.65
CA SER A 84 15.41 -12.22 -7.87
C SER A 84 15.31 -11.89 -6.38
N MET A 85 16.31 -11.20 -5.82
CA MET A 85 16.26 -10.72 -4.44
C MET A 85 15.15 -9.67 -4.24
N ALA A 86 15.00 -8.74 -5.18
CA ALA A 86 13.98 -7.70 -5.14
C ALA A 86 12.57 -8.30 -5.02
N ILE A 87 12.26 -9.35 -5.79
CA ILE A 87 10.95 -10.01 -5.76
C ILE A 87 10.59 -10.52 -4.37
N TRP A 88 11.54 -11.07 -3.61
CA TRP A 88 11.26 -11.53 -2.24
C TRP A 88 10.88 -10.39 -1.32
N PHE A 89 11.64 -9.29 -1.35
CA PHE A 89 11.35 -8.10 -0.56
C PHE A 89 10.02 -7.45 -0.95
N LEU A 90 9.72 -7.38 -2.25
CA LEU A 90 8.45 -6.84 -2.76
C LEU A 90 7.27 -7.76 -2.43
N ALA A 91 7.46 -9.08 -2.48
CA ALA A 91 6.42 -10.04 -2.10
C ALA A 91 6.09 -9.93 -0.61
N ILE A 92 7.12 -9.84 0.25
CA ILE A 92 6.93 -9.60 1.69
C ILE A 92 6.18 -8.29 1.92
N GLY A 93 6.58 -7.21 1.26
CA GLY A 93 5.90 -5.91 1.35
C GLY A 93 4.44 -5.98 0.90
N ALA A 94 4.16 -6.58 -0.26
CA ALA A 94 2.80 -6.75 -0.77
C ALA A 94 1.93 -7.59 0.19
N THR A 95 2.45 -8.69 0.74
CA THR A 95 1.70 -9.50 1.72
C THR A 95 1.48 -8.77 3.04
N THR A 96 2.47 -7.98 3.48
CA THR A 96 2.37 -7.18 4.71
C THR A 96 1.37 -6.04 4.52
N ASN A 97 1.27 -5.47 3.32
CA ASN A 97 0.23 -4.51 2.97
C ASN A 97 -1.19 -5.12 2.97
N LEU A 98 -1.33 -6.41 2.70
CA LEU A 98 -2.62 -7.09 2.85
C LEU A 98 -3.04 -7.18 4.33
N ILE A 99 -2.09 -7.52 5.21
CA ILE A 99 -2.30 -7.54 6.67
C ILE A 99 -2.63 -6.12 7.16
N TRP A 100 -1.86 -5.13 6.72
CA TRP A 100 -2.11 -3.72 7.01
C TRP A 100 -3.53 -3.29 6.61
N SER A 101 -3.95 -3.64 5.39
CA SER A 101 -5.28 -3.33 4.85
C SER A 101 -6.40 -3.94 5.70
N ALA A 102 -6.23 -5.20 6.11
CA ALA A 102 -7.19 -5.87 6.98
C ALA A 102 -7.27 -5.20 8.37
N MET A 103 -6.13 -4.82 8.95
CA MET A 103 -6.07 -4.13 10.24
C MET A 103 -6.71 -2.74 10.17
N MET A 104 -6.45 -1.96 9.11
CA MET A 104 -7.08 -0.66 8.87
C MET A 104 -8.60 -0.78 8.71
N GLY A 105 -9.05 -1.83 8.01
CA GLY A 105 -10.46 -2.17 7.89
C GLY A 105 -11.12 -2.50 9.24
N LEU A 106 -10.45 -3.29 10.08
CA LEU A 106 -10.90 -3.58 11.45
C LEU A 106 -10.97 -2.31 12.29
N THR A 107 -9.96 -1.44 12.21
CA THR A 107 -9.94 -0.15 12.91
C THR A 107 -11.18 0.69 12.58
N GLY A 108 -11.51 0.86 11.30
CA GLY A 108 -12.69 1.62 10.88
C GLY A 108 -14.01 1.04 11.41
N ASP A 109 -14.13 -0.29 11.37
CA ASP A 109 -15.31 -1.02 11.85
C ASP A 109 -15.56 -0.83 13.35
N GLN A 110 -14.50 -0.99 14.14
CA GLN A 110 -14.56 -0.87 15.58
C GLN A 110 -14.77 0.59 16.01
N TRP A 111 -14.22 1.55 15.24
CA TRP A 111 -14.48 2.96 15.48
C TRP A 111 -15.92 3.37 15.16
N SER A 112 -16.50 2.85 14.07
CA SER A 112 -17.93 3.04 13.77
C SER A 112 -18.85 2.40 14.82
N THR A 113 -18.49 1.20 15.28
CA THR A 113 -19.19 0.50 16.36
C THR A 113 -19.17 1.31 17.67
N LYS A 114 -18.02 1.88 18.02
CA LYS A 114 -17.88 2.81 19.15
C LYS A 114 -18.88 3.97 19.04
N THR A 115 -18.90 4.67 17.91
CA THR A 115 -19.77 5.85 17.72
C THR A 115 -21.25 5.48 17.87
N THR A 116 -21.64 4.31 17.34
CA THR A 116 -23.01 3.80 17.49
C THR A 116 -23.34 3.48 18.94
N ALA A 117 -22.43 2.82 19.67
CA ALA A 117 -22.61 2.49 21.08
C ALA A 117 -22.68 3.75 21.98
N GLU A 118 -21.91 4.80 21.67
CA GLU A 118 -22.03 6.10 22.36
C GLU A 118 -23.39 6.74 22.15
N ALA A 119 -23.93 6.71 20.92
CA ALA A 119 -25.26 7.22 20.63
C ALA A 119 -26.35 6.42 21.39
N MET A 120 -26.21 5.09 21.49
CA MET A 120 -27.11 4.26 22.29
C MET A 120 -27.03 4.57 23.78
N ALA A 121 -25.82 4.85 24.30
CA ALA A 121 -25.64 5.24 25.70
C ALA A 121 -26.36 6.57 26.02
N VAL A 122 -26.24 7.57 25.13
CA VAL A 122 -26.94 8.85 25.26
C VAL A 122 -28.46 8.66 25.18
N ALA A 123 -28.95 7.85 24.25
CA ALA A 123 -30.38 7.57 24.11
C ALA A 123 -30.96 6.85 25.35
N ALA A 124 -30.26 5.84 25.86
CA ALA A 124 -30.67 5.10 27.06
C ALA A 124 -30.67 5.99 28.32
N ALA A 125 -29.68 6.87 28.45
CA ALA A 125 -29.63 7.86 29.53
C ALA A 125 -30.82 8.83 29.46
N GLY A 126 -31.15 9.32 28.25
CA GLY A 126 -32.32 10.18 28.02
C GLY A 126 -33.66 9.49 28.31
N ALA A 127 -33.72 8.17 28.15
CA ALA A 127 -34.89 7.35 28.51
C ALA A 127 -34.94 6.96 30.00
N GLY A 128 -33.98 7.41 30.82
CA GLY A 128 -33.91 7.07 32.25
C GLY A 128 -33.45 5.64 32.55
N ASN A 129 -32.94 4.91 31.56
CA ASN A 129 -32.43 3.55 31.74
C ASN A 129 -30.92 3.57 31.99
N ALA A 130 -30.54 3.76 33.26
CA ALA A 130 -29.15 3.88 33.68
C ALA A 130 -28.32 2.61 33.39
N GLU A 131 -28.90 1.43 33.56
CA GLU A 131 -28.23 0.15 33.30
C GLU A 131 -27.88 0.00 31.81
N ALA A 132 -28.84 0.27 30.92
CA ALA A 132 -28.61 0.21 29.48
C ALA A 132 -27.60 1.28 29.01
N ALA A 133 -27.64 2.48 29.60
CA ALA A 133 -26.68 3.54 29.30
C ALA A 133 -25.25 3.13 29.67
N GLN A 134 -25.08 2.52 30.85
CA GLN A 134 -23.78 2.07 31.33
C GLN A 134 -23.25 0.88 30.53
N ALA A 135 -24.12 -0.06 30.15
CA ALA A 135 -23.75 -1.19 29.29
C ALA A 135 -23.29 -0.71 27.90
N ALA A 136 -24.01 0.23 27.29
CA ALA A 136 -23.63 0.80 26.00
C ALA A 136 -22.32 1.60 26.06
N ALA A 137 -22.12 2.39 27.13
CA ALA A 137 -20.86 3.11 27.36
C ALA A 137 -19.66 2.17 27.52
N ALA A 138 -19.84 1.04 28.23
CA ALA A 138 -18.81 0.01 28.34
C ALA A 138 -18.49 -0.63 26.97
N GLY A 139 -19.53 -0.91 26.16
CA GLY A 139 -19.35 -1.41 24.80
C GLY A 139 -18.60 -0.44 23.88
N ALA A 140 -18.86 0.86 23.99
CA ALA A 140 -18.13 1.90 23.28
C ALA A 140 -16.65 1.93 23.68
N ALA A 141 -16.34 1.84 24.98
CA ALA A 141 -14.97 1.83 25.48
C ALA A 141 -14.17 0.61 24.97
N ILE A 142 -14.80 -0.58 24.95
CA ILE A 142 -14.19 -1.80 24.40
C ILE A 142 -13.88 -1.61 22.91
N SER A 143 -14.87 -1.17 22.13
CA SER A 143 -14.72 -0.97 20.68
C SER A 143 -13.63 0.07 20.36
N ALA A 144 -13.55 1.15 21.15
CA ALA A 144 -12.49 2.15 21.04
C ALA A 144 -11.11 1.55 21.31
N GLY A 145 -10.97 0.73 22.36
CA GLY A 145 -9.72 0.05 22.69
C GLY A 145 -9.24 -0.87 21.57
N ILE A 146 -10.15 -1.66 20.99
CA ILE A 146 -9.84 -2.54 19.85
C ILE A 146 -9.41 -1.69 18.65
N ALA A 147 -10.15 -0.64 18.30
CA ALA A 147 -9.82 0.22 17.16
C ALA A 147 -8.42 0.85 17.27
N VAL A 148 -8.08 1.39 18.44
CA VAL A 148 -6.77 2.03 18.70
C VAL A 148 -5.65 1.01 18.68
N SER A 149 -5.84 -0.18 19.26
CA SER A 149 -4.84 -1.24 19.23
C SER A 149 -4.60 -1.76 17.81
N ALA A 150 -5.68 -2.00 17.04
CA ALA A 150 -5.60 -2.39 15.64
C ALA A 150 -4.91 -1.33 14.79
N LEU A 151 -5.14 -0.03 15.07
CA LEU A 151 -4.46 1.06 14.37
C LEU A 151 -2.97 1.07 14.67
N ALA A 152 -2.57 0.90 15.94
CA ALA A 152 -1.17 0.84 16.32
C ALA A 152 -0.45 -0.33 15.63
N THR A 153 -1.08 -1.51 15.59
CA THR A 153 -0.58 -2.67 14.87
C THR A 153 -0.50 -2.40 13.36
N ALA A 154 -1.53 -1.80 12.77
CA ALA A 154 -1.51 -1.41 11.36
C ALA A 154 -0.32 -0.51 11.09
N LEU A 155 -0.11 0.56 11.84
CA LEU A 155 1.01 1.49 11.62
C LEU A 155 2.39 0.80 11.71
N ALA A 156 2.59 -0.12 12.66
CA ALA A 156 3.83 -0.88 12.78
C ALA A 156 4.06 -1.81 11.57
N ILE A 157 3.01 -2.52 11.15
CA ILE A 157 3.02 -3.39 9.97
C ILE A 157 3.24 -2.58 8.70
N GLY A 158 2.63 -1.40 8.58
CA GLY A 158 2.79 -0.48 7.46
C GLY A 158 4.23 0.05 7.35
N ALA A 159 4.86 0.41 8.46
CA ALA A 159 6.27 0.82 8.49
C ALA A 159 7.20 -0.32 8.01
N ALA A 160 6.98 -1.54 8.51
CA ALA A 160 7.76 -2.71 8.10
C ALA A 160 7.52 -3.05 6.61
N SER A 161 6.28 -2.97 6.16
CA SER A 161 5.88 -3.15 4.76
C SER A 161 6.63 -2.17 3.86
N ASN A 162 6.57 -0.88 4.19
CA ASN A 162 7.23 0.17 3.44
C ASN A 162 8.73 -0.06 3.33
N LEU A 163 9.40 -0.42 4.43
CA LEU A 163 10.82 -0.72 4.43
C LEU A 163 11.14 -1.89 3.48
N SER A 164 10.41 -3.00 3.60
CA SER A 164 10.61 -4.17 2.74
C SER A 164 10.34 -3.86 1.26
N THR A 165 9.25 -3.14 0.95
CA THR A 165 8.93 -2.74 -0.42
C THR A 165 10.01 -1.86 -1.00
N PHE A 166 10.47 -0.82 -0.28
CA PHE A 166 11.46 0.10 -0.82
C PHE A 166 12.87 -0.51 -0.93
N VAL A 167 13.22 -1.46 -0.06
CA VAL A 167 14.41 -2.31 -0.27
C VAL A 167 14.27 -3.11 -1.56
N GLY A 168 13.10 -3.71 -1.80
CA GLY A 168 12.81 -4.41 -3.04
C GLY A 168 12.89 -3.51 -4.28
N VAL A 169 12.34 -2.29 -4.21
CA VAL A 169 12.40 -1.29 -5.29
C VAL A 169 13.84 -0.86 -5.57
N ALA A 170 14.63 -0.60 -4.53
CA ALA A 170 16.04 -0.24 -4.68
C ALA A 170 16.85 -1.36 -5.35
N LEU A 171 16.67 -2.61 -4.91
CA LEU A 171 17.32 -3.78 -5.50
C LEU A 171 16.89 -4.01 -6.95
N LEU A 172 15.61 -3.79 -7.26
CA LEU A 172 15.11 -3.87 -8.63
C LEU A 172 15.83 -2.84 -9.52
N GLY A 173 15.92 -1.59 -9.08
CA GLY A 173 16.65 -0.55 -9.80
C GLY A 173 18.12 -0.85 -10.03
N ILE A 174 18.81 -1.37 -9.00
CA ILE A 174 20.21 -1.83 -9.12
C ILE A 174 20.31 -2.93 -10.16
N GLY A 175 19.41 -3.93 -10.14
CA GLY A 175 19.37 -4.99 -11.15
C GLY A 175 19.20 -4.44 -12.57
N LEU A 176 18.29 -3.49 -12.76
CA LEU A 176 18.03 -2.86 -14.05
C LEU A 176 19.22 -2.04 -14.57
N THR A 177 19.92 -1.29 -13.70
CA THR A 177 21.10 -0.52 -14.09
C THR A 177 22.25 -1.43 -14.54
N MET A 178 22.45 -2.57 -13.89
CA MET A 178 23.51 -3.53 -14.23
C MET A 178 23.25 -4.30 -15.51
N GLN A 179 21.97 -4.54 -15.85
CA GLN A 179 21.59 -5.26 -17.08
C GLN A 179 21.89 -4.45 -18.36
N LYS A 180 21.98 -3.10 -18.27
CA LYS A 180 22.10 -2.14 -19.40
C LYS A 180 21.05 -2.27 -20.52
N SER A 181 20.05 -3.12 -20.35
CA SER A 181 19.03 -3.42 -21.38
C SER A 181 17.82 -2.51 -21.32
N LEU A 182 17.60 -1.83 -20.19
CA LEU A 182 16.53 -0.86 -19.95
C LEU A 182 17.15 0.53 -19.77
N HIS A 183 16.39 1.59 -20.11
CA HIS A 183 16.88 2.96 -20.13
C HIS A 183 17.49 3.37 -18.78
N MET A 184 18.82 3.57 -18.78
CA MET A 184 19.65 3.68 -17.58
C MET A 184 19.17 4.78 -16.62
N ILE A 185 18.58 5.86 -17.16
CA ILE A 185 18.00 6.96 -16.39
C ILE A 185 16.82 6.48 -15.53
N LEU A 186 15.90 5.67 -16.09
CA LEU A 186 14.75 5.16 -15.34
C LEU A 186 15.19 4.17 -14.24
N ALA A 187 16.19 3.34 -14.57
CA ALA A 187 16.77 2.40 -13.62
C ALA A 187 17.52 3.10 -12.45
N ALA A 188 18.20 4.21 -12.72
CA ALA A 188 18.81 5.03 -11.69
C ALA A 188 17.74 5.73 -10.82
N LEU A 189 16.70 6.29 -11.45
CA LEU A 189 15.62 6.97 -10.72
C LEU A 189 14.87 6.02 -9.78
N ILE A 190 14.50 4.82 -10.22
CA ILE A 190 13.81 3.86 -9.35
C ILE A 190 14.71 3.40 -8.19
N THR A 191 16.03 3.32 -8.40
CA THR A 191 16.99 3.06 -7.32
C THR A 191 16.98 4.20 -6.28
N ILE A 192 17.04 5.45 -6.74
CA ILE A 192 17.01 6.63 -5.86
C ILE A 192 15.70 6.68 -5.08
N LEU A 193 14.56 6.43 -5.72
CA LEU A 193 13.26 6.40 -5.04
C LEU A 193 13.20 5.29 -3.98
N GLY A 194 13.77 4.12 -4.26
CA GLY A 194 13.92 3.06 -3.26
C GLY A 194 14.74 3.52 -2.05
N ILE A 195 15.89 4.16 -2.26
CA ILE A 195 16.75 4.66 -1.17
C ILE A 195 16.04 5.75 -0.35
N VAL A 196 15.40 6.71 -1.02
CA VAL A 196 14.61 7.77 -0.36
C VAL A 196 13.45 7.17 0.42
N GLY A 197 12.75 6.19 -0.15
CA GLY A 197 11.66 5.48 0.51
C GLY A 197 12.11 4.74 1.77
N ILE A 198 13.29 4.09 1.74
CA ILE A 198 13.91 3.48 2.92
C ILE A 198 14.17 4.53 3.99
N ALA A 199 14.84 5.63 3.64
CA ALA A 199 15.18 6.68 4.60
C ALA A 199 13.93 7.29 5.27
N LEU A 200 12.89 7.60 4.48
CA LEU A 200 11.63 8.10 5.02
C LEU A 200 10.92 7.06 5.88
N SER A 201 10.93 5.78 5.50
CA SER A 201 10.32 4.71 6.32
C SER A 201 10.95 4.60 7.71
N ILE A 202 12.26 4.86 7.82
CA ILE A 202 13.00 4.81 9.08
C ILE A 202 12.77 6.07 9.93
N ILE A 203 12.75 7.25 9.29
CA ILE A 203 12.61 8.53 9.99
C ILE A 203 11.17 8.77 10.42
N ASP A 204 10.24 8.67 9.48
CA ASP A 204 8.82 8.90 9.69
C ASP A 204 8.00 8.23 8.57
N SER A 205 7.55 7.00 8.85
CA SER A 205 6.70 6.21 7.96
C SER A 205 5.28 6.76 7.76
N ARG A 206 4.92 7.86 8.45
CA ARG A 206 3.62 8.54 8.29
C ARG A 206 3.76 9.90 7.62
N SER A 207 4.98 10.29 7.29
CA SER A 207 5.24 11.58 6.66
C SER A 207 4.51 11.70 5.33
N THR A 208 3.87 12.84 5.08
CA THR A 208 3.28 13.15 3.77
C THR A 208 4.32 13.07 2.63
N LEU A 209 5.61 13.26 2.94
CA LEU A 209 6.72 13.08 1.99
C LEU A 209 6.82 11.66 1.45
N MET A 210 6.32 10.66 2.17
CA MET A 210 6.31 9.25 1.76
C MET A 210 5.46 8.99 0.51
N PHE A 211 4.56 9.91 0.18
CA PHE A 211 3.81 9.90 -1.07
C PHE A 211 4.74 9.97 -2.30
N ILE A 212 5.84 10.71 -2.23
CA ILE A 212 6.79 10.91 -3.35
C ILE A 212 7.42 9.59 -3.82
N PRO A 213 8.08 8.78 -2.97
CA PRO A 213 8.67 7.51 -3.40
C PRO A 213 7.62 6.49 -3.84
N TRP A 214 6.43 6.49 -3.25
CA TRP A 214 5.32 5.62 -3.68
C TRP A 214 4.84 5.95 -5.09
N VAL A 215 4.44 7.19 -5.34
CA VAL A 215 3.94 7.61 -6.66
C VAL A 215 5.04 7.53 -7.71
N GLY A 216 6.27 7.96 -7.37
CA GLY A 216 7.40 7.86 -8.29
C GLY A 216 7.68 6.42 -8.72
N THR A 217 7.63 5.46 -7.79
CA THR A 217 7.82 4.03 -8.10
C THR A 217 6.72 3.52 -9.02
N PHE A 218 5.45 3.84 -8.73
CA PHE A 218 4.33 3.44 -9.58
C PHE A 218 4.42 4.04 -10.99
N VAL A 219 4.78 5.32 -11.11
CA VAL A 219 4.91 5.97 -12.42
C VAL A 219 6.04 5.33 -13.24
N ILE A 220 7.20 5.06 -12.64
CA ILE A 220 8.31 4.43 -13.37
C ILE A 220 7.97 3.00 -13.79
N LEU A 221 7.38 2.20 -12.90
CA LEU A 221 6.96 0.83 -13.24
C LEU A 221 5.85 0.82 -14.30
N LEU A 222 4.98 1.83 -14.32
CA LEU A 222 3.95 1.99 -15.34
C LEU A 222 4.58 2.30 -16.70
N ILE A 223 5.57 3.18 -16.73
CA ILE A 223 6.34 3.50 -17.95
C ILE A 223 7.03 2.24 -18.49
N ILE A 224 7.66 1.44 -17.61
CA ILE A 224 8.29 0.17 -17.99
C ILE A 224 7.22 -0.81 -18.52
N GLY A 225 6.09 -0.95 -17.84
CA GLY A 225 4.96 -1.78 -18.28
C GLY A 225 4.44 -1.40 -19.67
N LEU A 226 4.19 -0.11 -19.91
CA LEU A 226 3.75 0.39 -21.22
C LEU A 226 4.82 0.24 -22.31
N GLY A 227 6.09 0.43 -21.96
CA GLY A 227 7.22 0.20 -22.87
C GLY A 227 7.33 -1.25 -23.32
N THR A 228 7.17 -2.22 -22.39
CA THR A 228 7.16 -3.66 -22.72
C THR A 228 5.96 -4.08 -23.57
N LEU A 229 4.83 -3.36 -23.50
CA LEU A 229 3.68 -3.56 -24.38
C LEU A 229 3.90 -3.01 -25.80
N GLY A 230 5.00 -2.27 -26.04
CA GLY A 230 5.37 -1.76 -27.35
C GLY A 230 4.74 -0.41 -27.70
N VAL A 231 4.33 0.38 -26.69
CA VAL A 231 3.86 1.76 -26.92
C VAL A 231 4.98 2.55 -27.61
N PRO A 232 4.78 3.06 -28.85
CA PRO A 232 5.87 3.54 -29.72
C PRO A 232 6.74 4.65 -29.11
N VAL A 233 6.14 5.53 -28.31
CA VAL A 233 6.83 6.64 -27.63
C VAL A 233 7.75 6.14 -26.51
N LEU A 234 7.42 5.02 -25.87
CA LEU A 234 8.14 4.44 -24.74
C LEU A 234 9.07 3.29 -25.14
N LYS A 235 8.98 2.82 -26.38
CA LYS A 235 9.86 1.76 -26.92
C LYS A 235 11.32 2.18 -27.05
N LYS A 236 11.58 3.49 -27.04
CA LYS A 236 12.93 4.07 -26.92
C LYS A 236 13.37 4.25 -25.46
N LEU A 237 12.45 4.11 -24.50
CA LEU A 237 12.61 4.37 -23.07
C LEU A 237 12.50 3.10 -22.21
N ALA A 238 12.18 1.95 -22.79
CA ALA A 238 12.16 0.64 -22.14
C ALA A 238 13.12 -0.30 -22.88
#